data_AF-A0A3R7WBT2-F1
#
_entry.id   AF-A0A3R7WBT2-F1
#
_cell.length_a   1.000
_cell.length_b   1.000
_cell.length_c   1.000
_cell.angle_alpha   90.00
_cell.angle_beta   90.00
_cell.angle_gamma   90.00
#
_symmetry.space_group_name_H-M   'P 1'
#
loop_
_entity.id
_entity.type
_entity.pdbx_description
1 polymer ?
#
loop_
_entity_poly.entity_id
_entity_poly.type
_entity_poly.pdbx_seq_one_letter_code
_entity_poly.pdbx_strand_id
1 'polypeptide(L)'
;MRDDAVVTFDFLVGFTIFIIAFIFVAAMVPHTLFSVQSAHIDYDAVAYRTGVILTEDPGMPASPDFPVWEQEEPDHVVRMGLAAGHGTAHILSGTKVARFFDGSFQYPDDFRRSLIFGDYPYSFHISLTTLDEGTIQSVGPTPPEQHGIVRRVVVVRGNASLMVDDALIAASLLGNATADRITIEIPMETLLESSVHPLFKIDPRTDYLEIGIRTDAPSLNLSGTPRLHDIRRKRIPISYTGYTLDHQDNILSFCLLPQTNPPWRESDSISITFAFDDPDDPPEEITTAGVVCDYDVLIPPPVQQGILEVAVW
;
A
#
# COMPACT_ATOMS: atom_id res chain seq x y z
N MET A 1 -6.74 44.72 -82.71
CA MET A 1 -7.66 45.44 -81.80
C MET A 1 -8.67 44.54 -81.09
N ARG A 2 -9.19 43.45 -81.68
CA ARG A 2 -10.05 42.50 -80.95
C ARG A 2 -9.24 41.51 -80.09
N ASP A 3 -8.08 41.09 -80.59
CA ASP A 3 -7.22 40.10 -79.90
C ASP A 3 -6.52 40.68 -78.66
N ASP A 4 -6.09 41.95 -78.69
CA ASP A 4 -5.44 42.60 -77.55
C ASP A 4 -6.38 42.72 -76.34
N ALA A 5 -7.67 42.95 -76.58
CA ALA A 5 -8.68 43.02 -75.53
C ALA A 5 -8.97 41.66 -74.88
N VAL A 6 -8.91 40.57 -75.67
CA VAL A 6 -9.06 39.19 -75.15
C VAL A 6 -7.84 38.80 -74.33
N VAL A 7 -6.63 39.11 -74.79
CA VAL A 7 -5.38 38.86 -74.04
C VAL A 7 -5.36 39.60 -72.70
N THR A 8 -5.90 40.83 -72.67
CA THR A 8 -5.97 41.64 -71.43
C THR A 8 -7.03 41.11 -70.46
N PHE A 9 -8.14 40.58 -70.98
CA PHE A 9 -9.21 39.98 -70.19
C PHE A 9 -8.80 38.64 -69.58
N ASP A 10 -8.15 37.77 -70.36
CA ASP A 10 -7.65 36.47 -69.88
C ASP A 10 -6.57 36.64 -68.81
N PHE A 11 -5.72 37.67 -68.94
CA PHE A 11 -4.76 38.04 -67.89
C PHE A 11 -5.45 38.51 -66.61
N LEU A 12 -6.49 39.35 -66.71
CA LEU A 12 -7.23 39.85 -65.55
C LEU A 12 -7.93 38.69 -64.82
N VAL A 13 -8.57 37.79 -65.55
CA VAL A 13 -9.26 36.62 -64.98
C VAL A 13 -8.25 35.67 -64.35
N GLY A 14 -7.14 35.37 -65.03
CA GLY A 14 -6.07 34.52 -64.50
C GLY A 14 -5.42 35.11 -63.24
N PHE A 15 -5.17 36.42 -63.23
CA PHE A 15 -4.62 37.13 -62.08
C PHE A 15 -5.60 37.13 -60.89
N THR A 16 -6.89 37.29 -61.15
CA THR A 16 -7.93 37.25 -60.11
C THR A 16 -8.03 35.86 -59.48
N ILE A 17 -8.03 34.80 -60.30
CA ILE A 17 -8.00 33.40 -59.82
C ILE A 17 -6.73 33.14 -58.99
N PHE A 18 -5.58 33.63 -59.46
CA PHE A 18 -4.31 33.50 -58.74
C PHE A 18 -4.36 34.18 -57.36
N ILE A 19 -4.86 35.42 -57.28
CA ILE A 19 -4.96 36.15 -56.02
C ILE A 19 -5.94 35.47 -55.05
N ILE A 20 -7.08 34.97 -55.53
CA ILE A 20 -8.04 34.24 -54.69
C ILE A 20 -7.42 32.94 -54.15
N ALA A 21 -6.74 32.18 -55.00
CA ALA A 21 -6.05 30.96 -54.59
C ALA A 21 -4.91 31.25 -53.60
N PHE A 22 -4.14 32.33 -53.84
CA PHE A 22 -3.06 32.76 -52.96
C PHE A 22 -3.57 33.19 -51.59
N ILE A 23 -4.68 33.94 -51.51
CA ILE A 23 -5.33 34.30 -50.24
C ILE A 23 -5.82 33.04 -49.51
N PHE A 24 -6.41 32.08 -50.22
CA PHE A 24 -6.84 30.81 -49.61
C PHE A 24 -5.66 30.03 -49.01
N VAL A 25 -4.55 29.90 -49.75
CA VAL A 25 -3.35 29.23 -49.26
C VAL A 25 -2.74 30.00 -48.09
N ALA A 26 -2.58 31.32 -48.21
CA ALA A 26 -2.03 32.16 -47.14
C ALA A 26 -2.90 32.19 -45.87
N ALA A 27 -4.23 32.05 -46.00
CA ALA A 27 -5.14 31.93 -44.86
C ALA A 27 -5.12 30.53 -44.22
N MET A 28 -4.81 29.47 -44.98
CA MET A 28 -4.69 28.11 -44.46
C MET A 28 -3.32 27.78 -43.87
N VAL A 29 -2.24 28.45 -44.29
CA VAL A 29 -0.89 28.27 -43.74
C VAL A 29 -0.83 28.51 -42.22
N PRO A 30 -1.45 29.57 -41.65
CA PRO A 30 -1.57 29.74 -40.20
C PRO A 30 -2.31 28.57 -39.53
N HIS A 31 -3.35 28.00 -40.14
CA HIS A 31 -4.09 26.90 -39.54
C HIS A 31 -3.34 25.56 -39.57
N THR A 32 -2.40 25.37 -40.49
CA THR A 32 -1.53 24.17 -40.51
C THR A 32 -0.27 24.32 -39.67
N LEU A 33 0.28 25.54 -39.55
CA LEU A 33 1.53 25.79 -38.82
C LEU A 33 1.31 26.19 -37.36
N PHE A 34 0.18 26.83 -37.06
CA PHE A 34 -0.34 26.94 -35.69
C PHE A 34 -1.33 25.80 -35.48
N SER A 35 -0.83 24.56 -35.55
CA SER A 35 -1.33 23.57 -34.59
C SER A 35 -1.01 24.17 -33.24
N VAL A 36 -2.01 24.84 -32.67
CA VAL A 36 -2.00 25.30 -31.29
C VAL A 36 -1.65 24.07 -30.47
N GLN A 37 -0.37 23.93 -30.09
CA GLN A 37 -0.01 23.20 -28.90
C GLN A 37 -0.59 24.01 -27.75
N SER A 38 -1.91 23.91 -27.56
CA SER A 38 -2.57 24.23 -26.28
C SER A 38 -2.32 23.11 -25.28
N ALA A 39 -1.35 22.23 -25.52
CA ALA A 39 -0.69 21.48 -24.48
C ALA A 39 0.18 22.45 -23.67
N HIS A 40 -0.44 23.44 -23.01
CA HIS A 40 0.07 23.81 -21.71
C HIS A 40 -0.16 22.55 -20.89
N ILE A 41 0.90 21.74 -20.79
CA ILE A 41 0.84 20.49 -20.08
C ILE A 41 0.46 20.87 -18.65
N ASP A 42 -0.77 20.53 -18.25
CA ASP A 42 -1.31 20.92 -16.96
C ASP A 42 -0.73 20.01 -15.88
N TYR A 43 0.52 20.31 -15.52
CA TYR A 43 1.25 19.58 -14.49
C TYR A 43 0.49 19.59 -13.16
N ASP A 44 -0.22 20.68 -12.86
CA ASP A 44 -1.04 20.79 -11.65
C ASP A 44 -2.21 19.81 -11.69
N ALA A 45 -2.91 19.68 -12.82
CA ALA A 45 -3.99 18.71 -12.96
C ALA A 45 -3.49 17.26 -12.90
N VAL A 46 -2.29 16.97 -13.40
CA VAL A 46 -1.68 15.63 -13.28
C VAL A 46 -1.28 15.37 -11.82
N ALA A 47 -0.56 16.30 -11.19
CA ALA A 47 -0.19 16.20 -9.78
C ALA A 47 -1.43 16.01 -8.89
N TYR A 48 -2.49 16.80 -9.11
CA TYR A 48 -3.76 16.70 -8.38
C TYR A 48 -4.39 15.32 -8.51
N ARG A 49 -4.54 14.79 -9.74
CA ARG A 49 -5.14 13.46 -9.97
C ARG A 49 -4.32 12.34 -9.34
N THR A 50 -2.99 12.38 -9.47
CA THR A 50 -2.10 11.42 -8.84
C THR A 50 -2.21 11.48 -7.31
N GLY A 51 -2.27 12.69 -6.73
CA GLY A 51 -2.49 12.88 -5.30
C GLY A 51 -3.84 12.35 -4.81
N VAL A 52 -4.92 12.56 -5.58
CA VAL A 52 -6.25 11.96 -5.29
C VAL A 52 -6.14 10.44 -5.24
N ILE A 53 -5.62 9.83 -6.30
CA ILE A 53 -5.51 8.37 -6.43
C ILE A 53 -4.73 7.79 -5.25
N LEU A 54 -3.55 8.37 -4.93
CA LEU A 54 -2.73 7.88 -3.83
C LEU A 54 -3.45 7.96 -2.47
N THR A 55 -4.28 8.99 -2.25
CA THR A 55 -4.89 9.24 -0.92
C THR A 55 -6.28 8.67 -0.74
N GLU A 56 -6.98 8.31 -1.83
CA GLU A 56 -8.39 7.92 -1.78
C GLU A 56 -8.64 6.52 -2.36
N ASP A 57 -7.76 6.03 -3.24
CA ASP A 57 -7.88 4.70 -3.85
C ASP A 57 -6.98 3.70 -3.09
N PRO A 58 -7.47 2.48 -2.80
CA PRO A 58 -6.66 1.43 -2.19
C PRO A 58 -5.71 0.75 -3.18
N GLY A 59 -5.78 1.09 -4.47
CA GLY A 59 -5.05 0.47 -5.57
C GLY A 59 -5.80 -0.70 -6.19
N MET A 60 -5.24 -1.22 -7.29
CA MET A 60 -5.82 -2.28 -8.08
C MET A 60 -4.72 -3.21 -8.62
N PRO A 61 -4.71 -4.49 -8.21
CA PRO A 61 -3.88 -5.52 -8.84
C PRO A 61 -4.44 -5.92 -10.20
N ALA A 62 -3.64 -6.63 -11.00
CA ALA A 62 -3.98 -7.04 -12.36
C ALA A 62 -4.96 -8.21 -12.43
N SER A 63 -4.92 -9.11 -11.45
CA SER A 63 -5.85 -10.24 -11.39
C SER A 63 -6.78 -10.09 -10.19
N PRO A 64 -8.08 -10.40 -10.36
CA PRO A 64 -9.06 -10.41 -9.27
C PRO A 64 -8.80 -11.51 -8.23
N ASP A 65 -7.95 -12.49 -8.54
CA ASP A 65 -7.54 -13.53 -7.59
C ASP A 65 -6.65 -12.97 -6.48
N PHE A 66 -6.04 -11.80 -6.71
CA PHE A 66 -5.22 -11.09 -5.75
C PHE A 66 -5.98 -9.85 -5.31
N PRO A 67 -6.30 -9.69 -4.01
CA PRO A 67 -7.12 -8.57 -3.57
C PRO A 67 -6.30 -7.29 -3.33
N VAL A 68 -4.97 -7.37 -3.27
CA VAL A 68 -4.11 -6.27 -2.84
C VAL A 68 -2.84 -6.14 -3.68
N TRP A 69 -2.50 -4.91 -4.07
CA TRP A 69 -1.39 -4.66 -5.00
C TRP A 69 -0.02 -4.62 -4.30
N GLU A 70 0.01 -4.29 -3.01
CA GLU A 70 1.23 -4.17 -2.23
C GLU A 70 1.94 -5.52 -2.01
N GLN A 71 1.29 -6.62 -2.34
CA GLN A 71 1.85 -7.97 -2.28
C GLN A 71 2.19 -8.53 -3.67
N GLU A 72 1.91 -7.77 -4.73
CA GLU A 72 2.17 -8.19 -6.10
C GLU A 72 3.57 -7.82 -6.56
N GLU A 73 4.02 -8.55 -7.58
CA GLU A 73 5.15 -8.13 -8.40
C GLU A 73 4.79 -6.87 -9.19
N PRO A 74 5.75 -5.98 -9.47
CA PRO A 74 5.47 -4.70 -10.14
C PRO A 74 4.65 -4.81 -11.43
N ASP A 75 4.92 -5.85 -12.24
CA ASP A 75 4.23 -6.11 -13.51
C ASP A 75 2.75 -6.49 -13.37
N HIS A 76 2.33 -6.91 -12.18
CA HIS A 76 0.95 -7.26 -11.87
C HIS A 76 0.20 -6.15 -11.10
N VAL A 77 0.78 -4.95 -11.01
CA VAL A 77 0.10 -3.78 -10.42
C VAL A 77 -0.46 -2.91 -11.53
N VAL A 78 -1.79 -2.80 -11.61
CA VAL A 78 -2.46 -1.92 -12.58
C VAL A 78 -2.53 -0.50 -12.05
N ARG A 79 -2.83 -0.35 -10.76
CA ARG A 79 -2.90 0.96 -10.12
C ARG A 79 -2.39 0.88 -8.69
N MET A 80 -1.48 1.76 -8.34
CA MET A 80 -1.09 1.94 -6.94
C MET A 80 -2.05 2.92 -6.26
N GLY A 81 -2.33 2.66 -4.98
CA GLY A 81 -3.12 3.53 -4.13
C GLY A 81 -2.78 3.24 -2.68
N LEU A 82 -2.60 4.27 -1.85
CA LEU A 82 -2.10 4.10 -0.49
C LEU A 82 -3.21 4.03 0.54
N ALA A 83 -4.47 4.27 0.17
CA ALA A 83 -5.58 4.22 1.10
C ALA A 83 -5.70 2.84 1.76
N ALA A 84 -6.04 2.81 3.05
CA ALA A 84 -6.18 1.58 3.82
C ALA A 84 -7.24 0.64 3.23
N GLY A 85 -8.32 1.19 2.69
CA GLY A 85 -9.36 0.44 1.98
C GLY A 85 -10.30 1.35 1.19
N HIS A 86 -11.37 0.78 0.64
CA HIS A 86 -12.40 1.57 -0.02
C HIS A 86 -13.12 2.49 0.98
N GLY A 87 -13.27 3.76 0.61
CA GLY A 87 -13.97 4.75 1.47
C GLY A 87 -13.12 5.28 2.63
N THR A 88 -11.83 4.96 2.70
CA THR A 88 -10.92 5.42 3.77
C THR A 88 -10.04 6.57 3.28
N ALA A 89 -10.64 7.57 2.64
CA ALA A 89 -9.92 8.73 2.11
C ALA A 89 -9.02 9.36 3.18
N HIS A 90 -7.80 9.71 2.79
CA HIS A 90 -6.76 10.29 3.66
C HIS A 90 -6.23 9.39 4.78
N ILE A 91 -6.71 8.15 4.91
CA ILE A 91 -6.16 7.14 5.83
C ILE A 91 -5.32 6.17 5.01
N LEU A 92 -4.01 6.25 5.15
CA LEU A 92 -3.06 5.42 4.41
C LEU A 92 -2.69 4.17 5.21
N SER A 93 -2.49 3.05 4.52
CA SER A 93 -1.90 1.84 5.11
C SER A 93 -0.39 1.97 5.21
N GLY A 94 0.16 1.74 6.40
CA GLY A 94 1.61 1.69 6.64
C GLY A 94 2.32 0.66 5.77
N THR A 95 1.72 -0.53 5.57
CA THR A 95 2.27 -1.56 4.68
C THR A 95 2.40 -1.06 3.25
N LYS A 96 1.37 -0.40 2.73
CA LYS A 96 1.37 0.16 1.36
C LYS A 96 2.39 1.27 1.21
N VAL A 97 2.48 2.15 2.21
CA VAL A 97 3.49 3.22 2.25
C VAL A 97 4.90 2.63 2.25
N ALA A 98 5.19 1.67 3.13
CA ALA A 98 6.49 1.01 3.19
C ALA A 98 6.84 0.38 1.85
N ARG A 99 5.93 -0.41 1.28
CA ARG A 99 6.11 -1.06 -0.03
C ARG A 99 6.27 -0.07 -1.19
N PHE A 100 5.66 1.10 -1.12
CA PHE A 100 5.78 2.14 -2.14
C PHE A 100 7.17 2.78 -2.17
N PHE A 101 7.82 2.92 -1.01
CA PHE A 101 9.09 3.63 -0.86
C PHE A 101 10.30 2.73 -0.60
N ASP A 102 10.13 1.42 -0.42
CA ASP A 102 11.21 0.46 -0.09
C ASP A 102 12.17 0.15 -1.26
N GLY A 103 11.88 0.63 -2.46
CA GLY A 103 12.68 0.39 -3.67
C GLY A 103 12.29 -0.87 -4.45
N SER A 104 11.19 -1.53 -4.10
CA SER A 104 10.65 -2.69 -4.82
C SER A 104 10.14 -2.37 -6.22
N PHE A 105 9.80 -1.11 -6.47
CA PHE A 105 9.35 -0.61 -7.77
C PHE A 105 10.43 0.24 -8.42
N GLN A 106 10.64 0.04 -9.72
CA GLN A 106 11.65 0.75 -10.48
C GLN A 106 11.12 2.11 -10.94
N TYR A 107 11.79 3.17 -10.51
CA TYR A 107 11.57 4.51 -11.06
C TYR A 107 12.25 4.67 -12.43
N PRO A 108 11.59 5.32 -13.43
CA PRO A 108 10.22 5.85 -13.39
C PRO A 108 9.16 4.86 -13.89
N ASP A 109 9.57 3.75 -14.49
CA ASP A 109 8.73 2.98 -15.40
C ASP A 109 7.53 2.31 -14.70
N ASP A 110 7.76 1.65 -13.56
CA ASP A 110 6.67 0.98 -12.82
C ASP A 110 5.64 1.99 -12.30
N PHE A 111 6.12 3.12 -11.79
CA PHE A 111 5.28 4.21 -11.26
C PHE A 111 4.52 4.92 -12.38
N ARG A 112 5.13 5.16 -13.55
CA ARG A 112 4.42 5.74 -14.71
C ARG A 112 3.28 4.85 -15.17
N ARG A 113 3.53 3.53 -15.23
CA ARG A 113 2.50 2.55 -15.61
C ARG A 113 1.31 2.54 -14.64
N SER A 114 1.56 2.72 -13.35
CA SER A 114 0.59 2.43 -12.27
C SER A 114 0.03 3.66 -11.52
N LEU A 115 0.57 4.86 -11.74
CA LEU A 115 0.14 6.09 -11.06
C LEU A 115 -0.10 7.25 -12.00
N ILE A 116 0.83 7.49 -12.91
CA ILE A 116 0.83 8.69 -13.75
C ILE A 116 0.24 8.35 -15.11
N PHE A 117 -1.09 8.30 -15.15
CA PHE A 117 -1.84 7.96 -16.36
C PHE A 117 -1.79 9.10 -17.38
N GLY A 118 -1.05 8.90 -18.47
CA GLY A 118 -1.03 9.79 -19.62
C GLY A 118 -0.08 9.31 -20.72
N ASP A 119 -0.30 9.77 -21.96
CA ASP A 119 0.57 9.47 -23.10
C ASP A 119 1.90 10.24 -23.06
N TYR A 120 1.99 11.24 -22.17
CA TYR A 120 3.17 12.07 -22.01
C TYR A 120 4.12 11.50 -20.93
N PRO A 121 5.44 11.40 -21.18
CA PRO A 121 6.39 10.78 -20.27
C PRO A 121 6.79 11.72 -19.12
N TYR A 122 5.83 12.07 -18.27
CA TYR A 122 6.04 12.95 -17.12
C TYR A 122 7.18 12.48 -16.21
N SER A 123 7.98 13.43 -15.75
CA SER A 123 8.86 13.25 -14.60
C SER A 123 8.10 13.66 -13.34
N PHE A 124 8.46 13.06 -12.21
CA PHE A 124 7.73 13.33 -10.98
C PHE A 124 8.61 13.08 -9.75
N HIS A 125 8.16 13.68 -8.65
CA HIS A 125 8.69 13.47 -7.31
C HIS A 125 7.49 13.27 -6.38
N ILE A 126 7.50 12.19 -5.61
CA ILE A 126 6.46 11.93 -4.60
C ILE A 126 7.17 11.79 -3.27
N SER A 127 6.70 12.52 -2.26
CA SER A 127 7.23 12.42 -0.91
C SER A 127 6.12 12.33 0.13
N LEU A 128 6.43 11.64 1.23
CA LEU A 128 5.59 11.58 2.42
C LEU A 128 6.42 12.05 3.61
N THR A 129 5.99 13.16 4.21
CA THR A 129 6.58 13.68 5.45
C THR A 129 5.66 13.35 6.61
N THR A 130 6.09 12.50 7.54
CA THR A 130 5.38 12.25 8.80
C THR A 130 5.75 13.32 9.83
N LEU A 131 4.77 13.99 10.41
CA LEU A 131 4.97 15.15 11.29
C LEU A 131 5.56 14.78 12.65
N ASP A 132 5.24 13.60 13.16
CA ASP A 132 5.62 13.20 14.52
C ASP A 132 7.09 12.74 14.60
N GLU A 133 7.60 12.09 13.55
CA GLU A 133 8.97 11.55 13.50
C GLU A 133 9.93 12.39 12.64
N GLY A 134 9.40 13.31 11.82
CA GLY A 134 10.19 14.06 10.83
C GLY A 134 10.77 13.20 9.71
N THR A 135 10.37 11.92 9.61
CA THR A 135 10.77 10.99 8.57
C THR A 135 10.23 11.45 7.22
N ILE A 136 11.13 11.57 6.24
CA ILE A 136 10.79 11.89 4.86
C ILE A 136 11.12 10.68 4.00
N GLN A 137 10.09 10.06 3.43
CA GLN A 137 10.23 9.05 2.39
C GLN A 137 9.95 9.71 1.04
N SER A 138 10.72 9.37 0.00
CA SER A 138 10.52 9.97 -1.32
C SER A 138 10.96 9.06 -2.46
N VAL A 139 10.35 9.28 -3.62
CA VAL A 139 10.71 8.63 -4.88
C VAL A 139 10.76 9.67 -5.99
N GLY A 140 11.74 9.51 -6.90
CA GLY A 140 11.96 10.40 -8.03
C GLY A 140 12.95 11.55 -7.72
N PRO A 141 13.50 12.17 -8.77
CA PRO A 141 14.47 13.24 -8.67
C PRO A 141 13.87 14.53 -8.06
N THR A 142 14.71 15.47 -7.65
CA THR A 142 14.27 16.78 -7.19
C THR A 142 13.50 17.53 -8.29
N PRO A 143 12.33 18.13 -7.99
CA PRO A 143 11.57 18.93 -8.97
C PRO A 143 12.37 20.14 -9.49
N PRO A 144 12.23 20.50 -10.77
CA PRO A 144 12.76 21.75 -11.34
C PRO A 144 11.93 22.96 -10.88
N GLU A 145 12.35 24.18 -11.20
CA GLU A 145 11.62 25.40 -10.79
C GLU A 145 10.18 25.47 -11.32
N GLN A 146 9.94 24.96 -12.54
CA GLN A 146 8.61 24.90 -13.15
C GLN A 146 8.08 23.48 -13.09
N HIS A 147 7.17 23.23 -12.16
CA HIS A 147 6.47 21.96 -11.99
C HIS A 147 5.07 22.23 -11.44
N GLY A 148 4.17 21.27 -11.62
CA GLY A 148 2.89 21.26 -10.92
C GLY A 148 3.00 20.53 -9.60
N ILE A 149 2.23 20.97 -8.59
CA ILE A 149 2.36 20.45 -7.22
C ILE A 149 1.00 20.32 -6.52
N VAL A 150 0.83 19.23 -5.77
CA VAL A 150 -0.27 19.10 -4.80
C VAL A 150 0.28 18.57 -3.48
N ARG A 151 -0.29 19.06 -2.38
CA ARG A 151 -0.04 18.57 -1.03
C ARG A 151 -1.36 18.12 -0.41
N ARG A 152 -1.34 16.96 0.25
CA ARG A 152 -2.50 16.40 0.94
C ARG A 152 -2.13 16.01 2.35
N VAL A 153 -2.96 16.47 3.30
CA VAL A 153 -2.87 16.00 4.69
C VAL A 153 -3.43 14.58 4.72
N VAL A 154 -2.67 13.69 5.35
CA VAL A 154 -2.99 12.28 5.46
C VAL A 154 -2.70 11.78 6.87
N VAL A 155 -3.24 10.62 7.16
CA VAL A 155 -3.01 9.88 8.39
C VAL A 155 -2.47 8.51 8.00
N VAL A 156 -1.27 8.17 8.45
CA VAL A 156 -0.64 6.87 8.21
C VAL A 156 -0.95 5.97 9.40
N ARG A 157 -1.61 4.85 9.14
CA ARG A 157 -1.90 3.81 10.12
C ARG A 157 -0.76 2.81 10.14
N GLY A 158 -0.16 2.59 11.31
CA GLY A 158 0.92 1.61 11.52
C GLY A 158 0.42 0.17 11.65
N ASN A 159 1.24 -0.66 12.30
CA ASN A 159 0.95 -2.08 12.54
C ASN A 159 0.22 -2.27 13.87
N ALA A 160 -0.66 -3.26 13.94
CA ALA A 160 -1.24 -3.68 15.21
C ALA A 160 -0.25 -4.56 15.98
N SER A 161 -0.31 -4.49 17.31
CA SER A 161 0.53 -5.33 18.16
C SER A 161 -0.23 -5.96 19.33
N LEU A 162 0.21 -7.14 19.73
CA LEU A 162 -0.22 -7.87 20.92
C LEU A 162 1.00 -8.10 21.81
N MET A 163 0.90 -7.76 23.09
CA MET A 163 1.88 -8.15 24.09
C MET A 163 1.25 -9.17 25.04
N VAL A 164 1.69 -10.43 24.93
CA VAL A 164 1.28 -11.52 25.81
C VAL A 164 2.15 -11.51 27.05
N ASP A 165 1.57 -11.06 28.16
CA ASP A 165 2.21 -11.01 29.46
C ASP A 165 1.72 -12.13 30.39
N ASP A 166 2.28 -12.19 31.60
CA ASP A 166 1.92 -13.19 32.60
C ASP A 166 0.42 -13.15 32.97
N ALA A 167 -0.19 -11.97 32.99
CA ALA A 167 -1.59 -11.81 33.35
C ALA A 167 -2.51 -12.47 32.31
N LEU A 168 -2.23 -12.25 31.01
CA LEU A 168 -2.97 -12.91 29.92
C LEU A 168 -2.78 -14.43 29.92
N ILE A 169 -1.55 -14.89 30.18
CA ILE A 169 -1.25 -16.32 30.26
C ILE A 169 -2.01 -16.95 31.44
N ALA A 170 -1.85 -16.40 32.64
CA ALA A 170 -2.48 -16.89 33.86
C ALA A 170 -4.01 -16.90 33.80
N ALA A 171 -4.62 -15.88 33.16
CA ALA A 171 -6.07 -15.81 32.99
C ALA A 171 -6.64 -16.98 32.16
N SER A 172 -5.83 -17.58 31.29
CA SER A 172 -6.24 -18.72 30.47
C SER A 172 -5.99 -20.09 31.11
N LEU A 173 -5.24 -20.13 32.22
CA LEU A 173 -4.84 -21.34 32.91
C LEU A 173 -5.76 -21.67 34.09
N LEU A 174 -5.89 -22.96 34.39
CA LEU A 174 -6.63 -23.43 35.55
C LEU A 174 -5.70 -23.63 36.75
N GLY A 175 -5.87 -22.80 37.78
CA GLY A 175 -5.07 -22.88 39.02
C GLY A 175 -3.64 -22.38 38.83
N ASN A 176 -2.70 -22.92 39.61
CA ASN A 176 -1.28 -22.53 39.58
C ASN A 176 -0.45 -23.34 38.57
N ALA A 177 -1.05 -23.65 37.41
CA ALA A 177 -0.36 -24.38 36.35
C ALA A 177 0.62 -23.48 35.60
N THR A 178 1.66 -24.06 35.03
CA THR A 178 2.55 -23.40 34.07
C THR A 178 2.22 -23.88 32.67
N ALA A 179 2.14 -22.96 31.71
CA ALA A 179 1.90 -23.29 30.31
C ALA A 179 3.18 -23.79 29.64
N ASP A 180 3.11 -24.98 29.04
CA ASP A 180 4.14 -25.52 28.15
C ASP A 180 4.04 -24.91 26.76
N ARG A 181 2.82 -24.50 26.39
CA ARG A 181 2.50 -23.90 25.10
C ARG A 181 1.57 -22.71 25.25
N ILE A 182 1.72 -21.75 24.36
CA ILE A 182 0.75 -20.66 24.17
C ILE A 182 0.17 -20.80 22.78
N THR A 183 -1.16 -20.80 22.69
CA THR A 183 -1.88 -20.70 21.42
C THR A 183 -2.55 -19.34 21.34
N ILE A 184 -2.21 -18.59 20.29
CA ILE A 184 -2.81 -17.30 19.98
C ILE A 184 -3.81 -17.52 18.85
N GLU A 185 -5.09 -17.31 19.14
CA GLU A 185 -6.19 -17.40 18.20
C GLU A 185 -6.46 -16.03 17.60
N ILE A 186 -6.42 -15.93 16.27
CA ILE A 186 -6.67 -14.72 15.50
C ILE A 186 -7.98 -14.92 14.72
N PRO A 187 -9.13 -14.53 15.30
CA PRO A 187 -10.42 -14.62 14.64
C PRO A 187 -10.59 -13.50 13.60
N MET A 188 -10.50 -13.82 12.30
CA MET A 188 -10.64 -12.82 11.24
C MET A 188 -12.00 -12.12 11.26
N GLU A 189 -13.08 -12.83 11.58
CA GLU A 189 -14.44 -12.26 11.63
C GLU A 189 -14.54 -11.11 12.63
N THR A 190 -13.88 -11.22 13.79
CA THR A 190 -13.85 -10.16 14.81
C THR A 190 -13.00 -8.98 14.35
N LEU A 191 -11.79 -9.23 13.84
CA LEU A 191 -10.85 -8.17 13.44
C LEU A 191 -11.29 -7.43 12.17
N LEU A 192 -12.11 -8.09 11.34
CA LEU A 192 -12.61 -7.52 10.08
C LEU A 192 -14.02 -6.95 10.19
N GLU A 193 -14.57 -6.85 11.40
CA GLU A 193 -15.93 -6.37 11.62
C GLU A 193 -16.15 -4.97 11.03
N SER A 194 -17.26 -4.77 10.30
CA SER A 194 -17.55 -3.51 9.62
C SER A 194 -17.91 -2.36 10.56
N SER A 195 -18.22 -2.65 11.82
CA SER A 195 -18.54 -1.66 12.84
C SER A 195 -17.29 -0.92 13.34
N VAL A 196 -16.11 -1.51 13.17
CA VAL A 196 -14.83 -0.93 13.58
C VAL A 196 -14.40 0.14 12.59
N HIS A 197 -14.03 1.30 13.12
CA HIS A 197 -13.56 2.42 12.30
C HIS A 197 -12.30 2.00 11.51
N PRO A 198 -12.18 2.32 10.20
CA PRO A 198 -11.08 1.83 9.36
C PRO A 198 -9.67 2.14 9.86
N LEU A 199 -9.52 3.23 10.61
CA LEU A 199 -8.26 3.61 11.26
C LEU A 199 -7.74 2.56 12.26
N PHE A 200 -8.64 1.81 12.89
CA PHE A 200 -8.32 0.80 13.90
C PHE A 200 -8.61 -0.61 13.43
N LYS A 201 -9.20 -0.78 12.24
CA LYS A 201 -9.46 -2.10 11.66
C LYS A 201 -8.13 -2.84 11.47
N ILE A 202 -8.09 -4.14 11.71
CA ILE A 202 -6.86 -4.94 11.62
C ILE A 202 -7.13 -6.06 10.61
N ASP A 203 -6.37 -6.10 9.53
CA ASP A 203 -6.47 -7.17 8.54
C ASP A 203 -5.12 -7.90 8.41
N PRO A 204 -4.93 -9.02 9.13
CA PRO A 204 -3.68 -9.79 9.06
C PRO A 204 -3.38 -10.41 7.69
N ARG A 205 -4.28 -10.27 6.70
CA ARG A 205 -3.98 -10.61 5.30
C ARG A 205 -3.18 -9.52 4.61
N THR A 206 -3.33 -8.26 5.01
CA THR A 206 -2.77 -7.08 4.31
C THR A 206 -1.81 -6.29 5.20
N ASP A 207 -1.98 -6.39 6.51
CA ASP A 207 -1.22 -5.67 7.52
C ASP A 207 -0.29 -6.61 8.27
N TYR A 208 0.83 -6.07 8.74
CA TYR A 208 1.67 -6.77 9.70
C TYR A 208 0.95 -6.87 11.05
N LEU A 209 1.06 -8.03 11.69
CA LEU A 209 0.61 -8.23 13.07
C LEU A 209 1.79 -8.64 13.93
N GLU A 210 2.14 -7.77 14.87
CA GLU A 210 3.25 -7.97 15.80
C GLU A 210 2.76 -8.65 17.07
N ILE A 211 3.42 -9.71 17.49
CA ILE A 211 3.11 -10.47 18.69
C ILE A 211 4.38 -10.58 19.51
N GLY A 212 4.40 -9.95 20.67
CA GLY A 212 5.43 -10.15 21.69
C GLY A 212 4.92 -11.11 22.76
N ILE A 213 5.74 -12.08 23.16
CA ILE A 213 5.48 -12.94 24.32
C ILE A 213 6.60 -12.73 25.33
N ARG A 214 6.23 -12.35 26.56
CA ARG A 214 7.19 -12.23 27.66
C ARG A 214 7.64 -13.61 28.13
N THR A 215 8.89 -13.97 27.84
CA THR A 215 9.52 -15.22 28.24
C THR A 215 10.16 -15.16 29.63
N ASP A 216 9.84 -14.14 30.43
CA ASP A 216 10.14 -14.05 31.86
C ASP A 216 8.88 -14.21 32.73
N ALA A 217 7.74 -14.55 32.12
CA ALA A 217 6.49 -14.78 32.82
C ALA A 217 6.56 -16.06 33.68
N PRO A 218 6.25 -15.99 35.00
CA PRO A 218 6.27 -17.16 35.89
C PRO A 218 5.24 -18.23 35.51
N SER A 219 4.19 -17.88 34.75
CA SER A 219 3.19 -18.83 34.26
C SER A 219 3.67 -19.65 33.05
N LEU A 220 4.92 -19.52 32.60
CA LEU A 220 5.49 -20.31 31.50
C LEU A 220 6.47 -21.38 31.98
N ASN A 221 6.37 -22.57 31.39
CA ASN A 221 7.39 -23.60 31.53
C ASN A 221 8.52 -23.33 30.54
N LEU A 222 9.63 -22.76 31.03
CA LEU A 222 10.81 -22.40 30.23
C LEU A 222 11.89 -23.50 30.27
N SER A 223 11.48 -24.76 30.28
CA SER A 223 12.41 -25.91 30.25
C SER A 223 13.17 -26.02 28.94
N GLY A 224 12.56 -25.59 27.82
CA GLY A 224 13.17 -25.55 26.49
C GLY A 224 13.35 -24.14 25.94
N THR A 225 13.96 -24.06 24.75
CA THR A 225 14.07 -22.80 24.01
C THR A 225 12.71 -22.45 23.37
N PRO A 226 12.21 -21.20 23.54
CA PRO A 226 10.98 -20.75 22.91
C PRO A 226 11.04 -20.92 21.39
N ARG A 227 10.01 -21.53 20.81
CA ARG A 227 9.94 -21.77 19.37
C ARG A 227 8.51 -21.72 18.86
N LEU A 228 8.37 -21.40 17.57
CA LEU A 228 7.12 -21.65 16.86
C LEU A 228 6.89 -23.17 16.78
N HIS A 229 5.74 -23.63 17.26
CA HIS A 229 5.35 -25.03 17.20
C HIS A 229 4.63 -25.33 15.88
N ASP A 230 3.53 -24.63 15.63
CA ASP A 230 2.78 -24.71 14.38
C ASP A 230 1.88 -23.48 14.16
N ILE A 231 1.42 -23.36 12.91
CA ILE A 231 0.39 -22.42 12.50
C ILE A 231 -0.77 -23.24 11.94
N ARG A 232 -1.98 -22.97 12.38
CA ARG A 232 -3.18 -23.71 12.00
C ARG A 232 -4.24 -22.79 11.42
N ARG A 233 -4.99 -23.30 10.46
CA ARG A 233 -6.23 -22.71 9.95
C ARG A 233 -7.38 -23.62 10.35
N LYS A 234 -8.34 -23.12 11.14
CA LYS A 234 -9.47 -23.94 11.63
C LYS A 234 -9.01 -25.29 12.22
N ARG A 235 -7.94 -25.26 13.03
CA ARG A 235 -7.28 -26.42 13.67
C ARG A 235 -6.51 -27.36 12.73
N ILE A 236 -6.40 -27.06 11.44
CA ILE A 236 -5.61 -27.84 10.49
C ILE A 236 -4.24 -27.16 10.35
N PRO A 237 -3.11 -27.86 10.63
CA PRO A 237 -1.77 -27.33 10.40
C PRO A 237 -1.56 -26.91 8.95
N ILE A 238 -0.95 -25.75 8.75
CA ILE A 238 -0.62 -25.21 7.44
C ILE A 238 0.86 -24.84 7.39
N SER A 239 1.46 -25.01 6.21
CA SER A 239 2.78 -24.45 5.95
C SER A 239 2.61 -22.96 5.66
N TYR A 240 3.15 -22.10 6.53
CA TYR A 240 3.13 -20.66 6.35
C TYR A 240 4.53 -20.12 6.63
N THR A 241 5.11 -19.39 5.67
CA THR A 241 6.49 -18.90 5.74
C THR A 241 6.60 -17.38 5.85
N GLY A 242 5.47 -16.66 5.74
CA GLY A 242 5.42 -15.21 5.84
C GLY A 242 5.48 -14.74 7.29
N TYR A 243 6.53 -15.08 8.03
CA TYR A 243 6.69 -14.61 9.40
C TYR A 243 8.17 -14.33 9.72
N THR A 244 8.40 -13.46 10.69
CA THR A 244 9.70 -13.37 11.37
C THR A 244 9.54 -13.83 12.81
N LEU A 245 10.60 -14.43 13.35
CA LEU A 245 10.67 -14.86 14.74
C LEU A 245 12.05 -14.48 15.27
N ASP A 246 12.07 -13.75 16.38
CA ASP A 246 13.27 -13.34 17.05
C ASP A 246 13.08 -13.44 18.57
N HIS A 247 14.15 -13.74 19.31
CA HIS A 247 14.11 -13.84 20.76
C HIS A 247 15.23 -12.99 21.35
N GLN A 248 14.85 -11.84 21.92
CA GLN A 248 15.77 -10.88 22.53
C GLN A 248 15.17 -10.36 23.83
N ASP A 249 16.02 -10.07 24.82
CA ASP A 249 15.64 -9.40 26.07
C ASP A 249 14.41 -9.99 26.79
N ASN A 250 14.30 -11.32 26.83
CA ASN A 250 13.17 -12.06 27.39
C ASN A 250 11.82 -11.83 26.67
N ILE A 251 11.85 -11.42 25.41
CA ILE A 251 10.66 -11.26 24.57
C ILE A 251 10.84 -12.10 23.32
N LEU A 252 9.92 -13.05 23.12
CA LEU A 252 9.76 -13.75 21.85
C LEU A 252 8.91 -12.86 20.94
N SER A 253 9.55 -12.25 19.96
CA SER A 253 8.93 -11.36 18.98
C SER A 253 8.59 -12.17 17.73
N PHE A 254 7.31 -12.29 17.45
CA PHE A 254 6.78 -12.90 16.23
C PHE A 254 6.05 -11.83 15.42
N CYS A 255 6.38 -11.68 14.14
CA CYS A 255 5.63 -10.81 13.25
C CYS A 255 5.00 -11.65 12.14
N LEU A 256 3.68 -11.63 12.07
CA LEU A 256 2.95 -12.19 10.94
C LEU A 256 3.04 -11.21 9.78
N LEU A 257 3.70 -11.61 8.70
CA LEU A 257 3.85 -10.80 7.50
C LEU A 257 2.69 -11.10 6.54
N PRO A 258 2.14 -10.10 5.84
CA PRO A 258 1.23 -10.33 4.72
C PRO A 258 1.89 -11.18 3.61
N GLN A 259 1.08 -11.93 2.86
CA GLN A 259 1.51 -12.78 1.74
C GLN A 259 0.50 -12.65 0.59
N THR A 260 1.00 -12.61 -0.65
CA THR A 260 0.23 -12.45 -1.90
C THR A 260 -0.98 -13.37 -2.01
N ASN A 261 -0.84 -14.61 -1.53
CA ASN A 261 -1.92 -15.58 -1.43
C ASN A 261 -2.00 -16.12 0.00
N PRO A 262 -2.65 -15.39 0.91
CA PRO A 262 -2.77 -15.86 2.27
C PRO A 262 -3.65 -17.12 2.26
N PRO A 263 -3.27 -18.20 2.96
CA PRO A 263 -4.02 -19.46 2.92
C PRO A 263 -5.36 -19.39 3.67
N TRP A 264 -5.73 -18.22 4.21
CA TRP A 264 -6.89 -17.96 5.05
C TRP A 264 -7.83 -16.90 4.44
N ARG A 265 -9.10 -17.01 4.80
CA ARG A 265 -10.24 -16.18 4.38
C ARG A 265 -10.81 -15.41 5.56
N GLU A 266 -11.72 -14.48 5.28
CA GLU A 266 -12.39 -13.66 6.31
C GLU A 266 -13.16 -14.46 7.36
N SER A 267 -13.68 -15.64 6.96
CA SER A 267 -14.40 -16.56 7.86
C SER A 267 -13.50 -17.54 8.63
N ASP A 268 -12.18 -17.37 8.55
CA ASP A 268 -11.24 -18.29 9.17
C ASP A 268 -10.74 -17.78 10.52
N SER A 269 -10.30 -18.71 11.37
CA SER A 269 -9.47 -18.42 12.52
C SER A 269 -8.09 -19.01 12.26
N ILE A 270 -7.06 -18.20 12.54
CA ILE A 270 -5.67 -18.60 12.47
C ILE A 270 -5.19 -18.82 13.90
N SER A 271 -4.63 -19.98 14.19
CA SER A 271 -4.08 -20.30 15.50
C SER A 271 -2.57 -20.41 15.37
N ILE A 272 -1.82 -19.66 16.17
CA ILE A 272 -0.36 -19.68 16.20
C ILE A 272 0.06 -20.24 17.54
N THR A 273 0.72 -21.40 17.54
CA THR A 273 1.13 -22.06 18.77
C THR A 273 2.65 -21.94 18.93
N PHE A 274 3.07 -21.50 20.11
CA PHE A 274 4.45 -21.44 20.55
C PHE A 274 4.68 -22.50 21.63
N ALA A 275 5.83 -23.16 21.57
CA ALA A 275 6.26 -24.15 22.55
C ALA A 275 7.45 -23.63 23.36
N PHE A 276 7.40 -23.88 24.66
CA PHE A 276 8.42 -23.49 25.64
C PHE A 276 9.00 -24.73 26.36
N ASP A 277 8.39 -25.90 26.16
CA ASP A 277 8.89 -27.21 26.61
C ASP A 277 10.16 -27.66 25.88
N ASP A 278 11.00 -28.46 26.54
CA ASP A 278 12.15 -29.12 25.91
C ASP A 278 11.66 -30.19 24.90
N PRO A 279 12.01 -30.10 23.61
CA PRO A 279 11.60 -31.10 22.63
C PRO A 279 12.20 -32.50 22.87
N ASP A 280 13.34 -32.59 23.55
CA ASP A 280 14.03 -33.85 23.83
C ASP A 280 13.58 -34.50 25.14
N ASP A 281 12.95 -33.74 26.03
CA ASP A 281 12.35 -34.21 27.30
C ASP A 281 10.98 -33.53 27.54
N PRO A 282 9.97 -33.86 26.71
CA PRO A 282 8.67 -33.20 26.81
C PRO A 282 7.92 -33.65 28.08
N PRO A 283 7.12 -32.75 28.69
CA PRO A 283 6.30 -33.10 29.85
C PRO A 283 5.28 -34.19 29.51
N GLU A 284 4.95 -35.02 30.51
CA GLU A 284 3.98 -36.12 30.35
C GLU A 284 2.58 -35.62 29.96
N GLU A 285 2.17 -34.45 30.47
CA GLU A 285 0.94 -33.76 30.12
C GLU A 285 1.25 -32.33 29.67
N ILE A 286 0.75 -31.95 28.49
CA ILE A 286 0.99 -30.63 27.91
C ILE A 286 -0.12 -29.68 28.34
N THR A 287 0.26 -28.63 29.07
CA THR A 287 -0.60 -27.52 29.44
C THR A 287 -0.51 -26.42 28.38
N THR A 288 -1.65 -26.01 27.82
CA THR A 288 -1.71 -24.97 26.79
C THR A 288 -2.50 -23.77 27.30
N ALA A 289 -1.86 -22.60 27.35
CA ALA A 289 -2.51 -21.31 27.52
C ALA A 289 -3.14 -20.85 26.20
N GLY A 290 -4.34 -20.27 26.27
CA GLY A 290 -5.07 -19.77 25.11
C GLY A 290 -5.28 -18.27 25.20
N VAL A 291 -4.82 -17.53 24.19
CA VAL A 291 -5.03 -16.09 24.07
C VAL A 291 -5.82 -15.83 22.78
N VAL A 292 -6.89 -15.04 22.85
CA VAL A 292 -7.68 -14.67 21.68
C VAL A 292 -7.36 -13.22 21.33
N CYS A 293 -6.98 -12.96 20.09
CA CYS A 293 -6.78 -11.63 19.56
C CYS A 293 -8.13 -10.96 19.32
N ASP A 294 -8.42 -9.94 20.12
CA ASP A 294 -9.55 -9.05 19.94
C ASP A 294 -9.14 -7.60 20.25
N TYR A 295 -10.07 -6.67 20.09
CA TYR A 295 -9.82 -5.25 20.31
C TYR A 295 -9.61 -4.84 21.78
N ASP A 296 -9.84 -5.75 22.74
CA ASP A 296 -9.62 -5.48 24.16
C ASP A 296 -8.17 -5.77 24.56
N VAL A 297 -7.54 -6.78 23.92
CA VAL A 297 -6.14 -7.15 24.19
C VAL A 297 -5.14 -6.58 23.19
N LEU A 298 -5.58 -6.25 21.98
CA LEU A 298 -4.72 -5.66 20.95
C LEU A 298 -4.42 -4.19 21.25
N ILE A 299 -3.16 -3.82 21.10
CA ILE A 299 -2.75 -2.42 21.05
C ILE A 299 -3.13 -1.90 19.66
N PRO A 300 -3.99 -0.85 19.58
CA PRO A 300 -4.41 -0.30 18.31
C PRO A 300 -3.22 0.17 17.48
N PRO A 301 -3.30 0.09 16.14
CA PRO A 301 -2.26 0.61 15.28
C PRO A 301 -1.91 2.06 15.63
N PRO A 302 -0.62 2.42 15.77
CA PRO A 302 -0.24 3.80 15.98
C PRO A 302 -0.63 4.62 14.74
N VAL A 303 -0.95 5.88 14.98
CA VAL A 303 -1.49 6.76 13.95
C VAL A 303 -0.59 7.99 13.86
N GLN A 304 -0.07 8.27 12.67
CA GLN A 304 0.83 9.39 12.42
C GLN A 304 0.22 10.35 11.41
N GLN A 305 0.28 11.64 11.70
CA GLN A 305 -0.13 12.65 10.71
C GLN A 305 1.01 12.90 9.72
N GLY A 306 0.66 13.11 8.46
CA GLY A 306 1.65 13.37 7.42
C GLY A 306 1.15 14.26 6.30
N ILE A 307 2.09 14.70 5.47
CA ILE A 307 1.85 15.43 4.24
C ILE A 307 2.38 14.59 3.08
N LEU A 308 1.48 14.15 2.21
CA LEU A 308 1.83 13.56 0.92
C LEU A 308 1.93 14.68 -0.11
N GLU A 309 3.10 14.83 -0.72
CA GLU A 309 3.38 15.78 -1.79
C GLU A 309 3.61 15.04 -3.10
N VAL A 310 2.98 15.53 -4.18
CA VAL A 310 3.19 15.05 -5.53
C VAL A 310 3.57 16.23 -6.40
N ALA A 311 4.75 16.16 -7.02
CA ALA A 311 5.25 17.13 -7.97
C ALA A 311 5.45 16.47 -9.35
N VAL A 312 5.06 17.15 -10.44
CA VAL A 312 5.07 16.61 -11.81
C VAL A 312 5.59 17.66 -12.81
N TRP A 313 6.38 17.24 -13.81
CA TRP A 313 6.90 18.10 -14.89
C TRP A 313 7.30 17.31 -16.15
#